data_AF-A0A817LMA1-F1
#
_entry.id   AF-A0A817LMA1-F1
#
_cell.length_a   1.000
_cell.length_b   1.000
_cell.length_c   1.000
_cell.angle_alpha   90.00
_cell.angle_beta   90.00
_cell.angle_gamma   90.00
#
_symmetry.space_group_name_H-M   'P 1'
#
loop_
_entity.id
_entity.type
_entity.pdbx_description
1 polymer ?
#
loop_
_entity_poly.entity_id
_entity_poly.type
_entity_poly.pdbx_seq_one_letter_code
_entity_poly.pdbx_strand_id
1 'polypeptide(L)'
;IGMGDSSGGMLWIYLLQWIISNNKPVPQGVVLHSPWPNLEYLDRIARFPTDGYLSIGLAYKLRKLVIGKDTYWFEVTDEELSKISPKDNLFEGFPPLYVTAGTDEISIDAIRDMTEKMRLSGVKVILDEGEGLMHIYALFHLWSPQSRYTQEKIRQWTQEQLKIGLQSTSKMNRNRTNQTCL
;
A
#
# COMPACT_ATOMS: atom_id res chain seq x y z
N ILE A 1 9.41 -9.23 4.96
CA ILE A 1 8.10 -8.78 4.41
C ILE A 1 7.77 -7.48 5.11
N GLY A 2 7.34 -6.45 4.38
CA GLY A 2 6.84 -5.21 4.95
C GLY A 2 5.32 -5.26 5.12
N MET A 3 4.77 -4.45 6.03
CA MET A 3 3.32 -4.34 6.20
C MET A 3 2.91 -2.97 6.75
N GLY A 4 1.85 -2.38 6.21
CA GLY A 4 1.24 -1.18 6.78
C GLY A 4 -0.22 -1.01 6.37
N ASP A 5 -0.96 -0.27 7.17
CA ASP A 5 -2.38 0.02 6.98
C ASP A 5 -2.62 1.52 6.84
N SER A 6 -3.65 1.92 6.09
CA SER A 6 -4.08 3.33 6.01
C SER A 6 -2.91 4.27 5.64
N SER A 7 -2.59 5.24 6.50
CA SER A 7 -1.43 6.13 6.37
C SER A 7 -0.08 5.41 6.51
N GLY A 8 0.00 4.32 7.28
CA GLY A 8 1.15 3.42 7.32
C GLY A 8 1.38 2.71 5.99
N GLY A 9 0.33 2.43 5.23
CA GLY A 9 0.43 1.92 3.86
C GLY A 9 1.04 2.95 2.91
N MET A 10 0.66 4.22 3.05
CA MET A 10 1.29 5.33 2.32
C MET A 10 2.76 5.50 2.68
N LEU A 11 3.09 5.41 3.97
CA LEU A 11 4.48 5.46 4.43
C LEU A 11 5.33 4.36 3.79
N TRP A 12 4.80 3.15 3.62
CA TRP A 12 5.50 2.08 2.91
C TRP A 12 5.80 2.42 1.45
N ILE A 13 4.88 3.10 0.75
CA ILE A 13 5.11 3.54 -0.63
C ILE A 13 6.28 4.54 -0.68
N TYR A 14 6.35 5.49 0.26
CA TYR A 14 7.48 6.42 0.36
C TYR A 14 8.79 5.73 0.77
N LEU A 15 8.71 4.80 1.71
CA LEU A 15 9.87 4.05 2.17
C LEU A 15 10.47 3.20 1.05
N LEU A 16 9.63 2.54 0.23
CA LEU A 16 10.09 1.76 -0.91
C LEU A 16 10.78 2.63 -1.96
N GLN A 17 10.23 3.80 -2.29
CA GLN A 17 10.89 4.76 -3.17
C GLN A 17 12.27 5.12 -2.64
N TRP A 18 12.38 5.46 -1.35
CA TRP A 18 13.65 5.81 -0.73
C TRP A 18 14.65 4.64 -0.74
N ILE A 19 14.20 3.42 -0.42
CA ILE A 19 15.04 2.20 -0.45
C ILE A 19 15.62 2.01 -1.86
N ILE A 20 14.79 2.11 -2.89
CA ILE A 20 15.17 1.89 -4.29
C ILE A 20 16.11 2.99 -4.76
N SER A 21 15.79 4.27 -4.51
CA SER A 21 16.64 5.40 -4.91
C SER A 21 18.01 5.39 -4.24
N ASN A 22 18.14 4.74 -3.08
CA ASN A 22 19.38 4.60 -2.33
C ASN A 22 20.05 3.23 -2.52
N ASN A 23 19.64 2.44 -3.52
CA ASN A 23 20.19 1.12 -3.84
C ASN A 23 20.26 0.19 -2.62
N LYS A 24 19.25 0.24 -1.75
CA LYS A 24 19.15 -0.61 -0.56
C LYS A 24 18.37 -1.90 -0.86
N PRO A 25 18.61 -2.98 -0.11
CA PRO A 25 17.84 -4.21 -0.27
C PRO A 25 16.34 -3.97 -0.04
N VAL A 26 15.52 -4.33 -1.03
CA VAL A 26 14.05 -4.31 -0.90
C VAL A 26 13.53 -5.54 -0.14
N PRO A 27 12.40 -5.44 0.58
CA PRO A 27 11.78 -6.61 1.19
C PRO A 27 11.28 -7.58 0.10
N GLN A 28 11.12 -8.86 0.47
CA GLN A 28 10.60 -9.91 -0.45
C GLN A 28 9.14 -9.67 -0.92
N GLY A 29 8.45 -8.74 -0.27
CA GLY A 29 7.07 -8.37 -0.56
C GLY A 29 6.55 -7.42 0.51
N VAL A 30 5.49 -6.68 0.19
CA VAL A 30 4.81 -5.75 1.10
C VAL A 30 3.29 -5.99 1.10
N VAL A 31 2.69 -6.04 2.28
CA VAL A 31 1.23 -6.09 2.47
C VAL A 31 0.70 -4.70 2.81
N LEU A 32 -0.29 -4.22 2.08
CA LEU A 32 -0.92 -2.93 2.32
C LEU A 32 -2.41 -3.11 2.64
N HIS A 33 -2.86 -2.59 3.78
CA HIS A 33 -4.26 -2.65 4.20
C HIS A 33 -4.94 -1.29 4.03
N SER A 34 -5.85 -1.18 3.07
CA SER A 34 -6.53 0.06 2.67
C SER A 34 -5.55 1.25 2.65
N PRO A 35 -4.43 1.15 1.90
CA PRO A 35 -3.42 2.21 1.90
C PRO A 35 -4.07 3.51 1.43
N TRP A 36 -3.77 4.63 2.07
CA TRP A 36 -4.27 5.92 1.63
C TRP A 36 -3.30 6.52 0.62
N PRO A 37 -3.52 6.42 -0.71
CA PRO A 37 -2.41 6.55 -1.64
C PRO A 37 -2.17 7.98 -2.12
N ASN A 38 -3.16 8.87 -1.96
CA ASN A 38 -3.08 10.28 -2.30
C ASN A 38 -4.13 11.09 -1.52
N LEU A 39 -3.72 12.20 -0.90
CA LEU A 39 -4.60 13.13 -0.16
C LEU A 39 -5.49 13.98 -1.08
N GLU A 40 -5.11 14.16 -2.35
CA GLU A 40 -5.89 14.85 -3.39
C GLU A 40 -7.14 14.06 -3.81
N TYR A 41 -7.15 12.74 -3.55
CA TYR A 41 -8.22 11.87 -4.03
C TYR A 41 -9.55 12.11 -3.33
N LEU A 42 -9.53 12.69 -2.12
CA LEU A 42 -10.77 13.05 -1.40
C LEU A 42 -11.69 13.95 -2.24
N ASP A 43 -11.09 14.81 -3.08
CA ASP A 43 -11.82 15.76 -3.92
C ASP A 43 -12.36 15.12 -5.21
N ARG A 44 -12.08 13.82 -5.44
CA ARG A 44 -12.49 13.03 -6.61
C ARG A 44 -13.42 11.86 -6.28
N ILE A 45 -13.89 11.76 -5.04
CA ILE A 45 -14.82 10.72 -4.62
C ILE A 45 -16.14 10.89 -5.38
N ALA A 46 -16.37 10.05 -6.38
CA ALA A 46 -17.53 10.12 -7.28
C ALA A 46 -18.78 9.41 -6.75
N ARG A 47 -18.65 8.66 -5.65
CA ARG A 47 -19.70 7.85 -5.01
C ARG A 47 -19.88 8.27 -3.56
N PHE A 48 -21.02 7.97 -2.93
CA PHE A 48 -21.19 8.13 -1.48
C PHE A 48 -20.73 6.85 -0.77
N PRO A 49 -19.46 6.75 -0.33
CA PRO A 49 -19.00 5.57 0.40
C PRO A 49 -19.80 5.41 1.69
N THR A 50 -20.16 4.16 1.99
CA THR A 50 -20.85 3.74 3.23
C THR A 50 -19.86 3.28 4.30
N ASP A 51 -18.60 3.71 4.19
CA ASP A 51 -17.50 3.40 5.08
C ASP A 51 -17.87 3.61 6.56
N GLY A 52 -18.06 2.50 7.27
CA GLY A 52 -18.40 2.49 8.70
C GLY A 52 -17.23 2.86 9.61
N TYR A 53 -16.01 3.01 9.09
CA TYR A 53 -14.80 3.27 9.86
C TYR A 53 -14.24 4.68 9.60
N LEU A 54 -14.06 5.06 8.33
CA LEU A 54 -13.48 6.33 7.94
C LEU A 54 -14.48 7.19 7.15
N SER A 55 -15.14 8.12 7.83
CA SER A 55 -16.04 9.07 7.15
C SER A 55 -15.26 10.11 6.34
N ILE A 56 -15.88 10.63 5.27
CA ILE A 56 -15.29 11.69 4.44
C ILE A 56 -14.92 12.94 5.26
N GLY A 57 -15.77 13.34 6.21
CA GLY A 57 -15.50 14.49 7.09
C GLY A 57 -14.31 14.26 8.02
N LEU A 58 -14.12 13.03 8.51
CA LEU A 58 -12.93 12.65 9.28
C LEU A 58 -11.68 12.65 8.39
N ALA A 59 -11.77 12.13 7.16
CA ALA A 59 -10.65 12.11 6.22
C ALA A 59 -10.16 13.52 5.87
N TYR A 60 -11.07 14.47 5.63
CA TYR A 60 -10.70 15.88 5.42
C TYR A 60 -9.99 16.49 6.63
N LYS A 61 -10.43 16.17 7.86
CA LYS A 61 -9.75 16.63 9.09
C LYS A 61 -8.35 16.04 9.20
N LEU A 62 -8.20 14.74 8.96
CA LEU A 62 -6.90 14.05 8.99
C LEU A 62 -5.94 14.60 7.94
N ARG A 63 -6.40 14.91 6.72
CA ARG A 63 -5.60 15.56 5.67
C ARG A 63 -5.01 16.88 6.16
N LYS A 64 -5.81 17.74 6.81
CA LYS A 64 -5.33 19.02 7.35
C LYS A 64 -4.25 18.84 8.42
N LEU A 65 -4.45 17.88 9.33
CA LEU A 65 -3.47 17.55 10.38
C LEU A 65 -2.14 17.05 9.80
N VAL A 66 -2.18 16.15 8.81
CA VAL A 66 -0.97 15.63 8.15
C VAL A 66 -0.15 16.73 7.46
N ILE A 67 -0.82 17.78 7.00
CA ILE A 67 -0.19 18.94 6.34
C ILE A 67 0.28 20.00 7.35
N GLY A 68 0.02 19.79 8.65
CA GLY A 68 0.39 20.74 9.72
C GLY A 68 -0.52 21.96 9.79
N LYS A 69 -1.74 21.87 9.25
CA LYS A 69 -2.77 22.92 9.31
C LYS A 69 -3.77 22.59 10.41
N ASP A 70 -3.45 23.01 11.64
CA ASP A 70 -4.25 22.72 12.85
C ASP A 70 -5.55 23.54 12.99
N THR A 71 -5.92 24.36 12.00
CA THR A 71 -7.13 25.19 12.09
C THR A 71 -8.05 25.02 10.89
N TYR A 72 -9.36 25.03 11.18
CA TYR A 72 -10.45 24.83 10.22
C TYR A 72 -10.43 25.80 9.02
N TRP A 73 -9.66 26.90 9.12
CA TRP A 73 -9.70 28.07 8.24
C TRP A 73 -8.64 28.09 7.12
N PHE A 74 -7.67 27.17 7.12
CA PHE A 74 -6.69 27.09 6.03
C PHE A 74 -7.08 26.04 5.00
N GLU A 75 -7.14 26.47 3.74
CA GLU A 75 -7.24 25.60 2.58
C GLU A 75 -5.88 24.94 2.33
N VAL A 76 -5.91 23.67 1.92
CA VAL A 76 -4.72 22.94 1.49
C VAL A 76 -4.48 23.27 0.03
N THR A 77 -3.28 23.74 -0.33
CA THR A 77 -2.96 24.09 -1.73
C THR A 77 -2.46 22.88 -2.52
N ASP A 78 -2.61 22.92 -3.85
CA ASP A 78 -2.06 21.90 -4.75
C ASP A 78 -0.53 21.78 -4.63
N GLU A 79 0.17 22.89 -4.35
CA GLU A 79 1.62 22.88 -4.13
C GLU A 79 1.99 22.05 -2.88
N GLU A 80 1.24 22.20 -1.78
CA GLU A 80 1.45 21.44 -0.56
C GLU A 80 1.14 19.96 -0.75
N LEU A 81 0.08 19.65 -1.50
CA LEU A 81 -0.26 18.28 -1.87
C LEU A 81 0.81 17.63 -2.74
N SER A 82 1.36 18.35 -3.71
CA SER A 82 2.42 17.85 -4.59
C SER A 82 3.71 17.47 -3.86
N LYS A 83 3.97 18.06 -2.68
CA LYS A 83 5.15 17.77 -1.85
C LYS A 83 5.03 16.42 -1.12
N ILE A 84 3.79 16.00 -0.83
CA ILE A 84 3.45 14.78 -0.10
C ILE A 84 2.63 13.80 -0.94
N SER A 85 2.57 14.03 -2.25
CA SER A 85 1.99 13.11 -3.24
C SER A 85 3.12 12.52 -4.06
N PRO A 86 3.05 11.24 -4.44
CA PRO A 86 4.21 10.62 -5.04
C PRO A 86 4.37 11.00 -6.54
N LYS A 87 5.62 11.12 -7.03
CA LYS A 87 5.97 11.65 -8.38
C LYS A 87 6.14 10.53 -9.44
N ASP A 88 6.26 10.90 -10.73
CA ASP A 88 6.37 9.97 -11.89
C ASP A 88 7.49 8.91 -11.77
N ASN A 89 7.33 7.76 -12.46
CA ASN A 89 8.12 6.51 -12.31
C ASN A 89 8.10 5.89 -10.91
N LEU A 90 7.03 6.20 -10.17
CA LEU A 90 6.85 5.91 -8.76
C LEU A 90 7.14 4.48 -8.30
N PHE A 91 6.79 3.51 -9.13
CA PHE A 91 6.67 2.12 -8.71
C PHE A 91 7.74 1.19 -9.31
N GLU A 92 8.60 1.71 -10.19
CA GLU A 92 9.63 0.88 -10.81
C GLU A 92 10.56 0.28 -9.74
N GLY A 93 10.83 -1.02 -9.84
CA GLY A 93 11.66 -1.75 -8.88
C GLY A 93 10.96 -2.09 -7.55
N PHE A 94 9.67 -1.77 -7.39
CA PHE A 94 8.92 -2.19 -6.19
C PHE A 94 8.88 -3.73 -6.08
N PRO A 95 8.93 -4.25 -4.85
CA PRO A 95 8.73 -5.68 -4.60
C PRO A 95 7.26 -6.06 -4.87
N PRO A 96 6.93 -7.36 -4.94
CA PRO A 96 5.54 -7.79 -5.02
C PRO A 96 4.67 -7.22 -3.88
N LEU A 97 3.46 -6.76 -4.21
CA LEU A 97 2.52 -6.22 -3.23
C LEU A 97 1.25 -7.06 -3.13
N TYR A 98 0.75 -7.18 -1.91
CA TYR A 98 -0.60 -7.65 -1.61
C TYR A 98 -1.38 -6.50 -0.99
N VAL A 99 -2.37 -5.99 -1.70
CA VAL A 99 -3.19 -4.85 -1.28
C VAL A 99 -4.57 -5.35 -0.95
N THR A 100 -5.09 -5.00 0.22
CA THR A 100 -6.50 -5.22 0.58
C THR A 100 -7.22 -3.89 0.62
N ALA A 101 -8.49 -3.88 0.21
CA ALA A 101 -9.35 -2.71 0.31
C ALA A 101 -10.81 -3.15 0.40
N GLY A 102 -11.64 -2.44 1.16
CA GLY A 102 -13.07 -2.66 1.20
C GLY A 102 -13.78 -1.92 0.06
N THR A 103 -14.80 -2.49 -0.57
CA THR A 103 -15.51 -1.76 -1.63
C THR A 103 -16.44 -0.68 -1.11
N ASP A 104 -16.66 -0.54 0.20
CA ASP A 104 -17.42 0.59 0.77
C ASP A 104 -16.51 1.74 1.24
N GLU A 105 -15.19 1.56 1.21
CA GLU A 105 -14.25 2.55 1.73
C GLU A 105 -14.09 3.77 0.82
N ILE A 106 -13.73 4.91 1.42
CA ILE A 106 -13.58 6.18 0.69
C ILE A 106 -12.41 6.19 -0.31
N SER A 107 -11.40 5.35 -0.06
CA SER A 107 -10.13 5.32 -0.81
C SER A 107 -10.11 4.32 -1.97
N ILE A 108 -11.16 3.50 -2.17
CA ILE A 108 -11.05 2.36 -3.08
C ILE A 108 -10.65 2.73 -4.50
N ASP A 109 -11.23 3.80 -5.06
CA ASP A 109 -10.95 4.17 -6.45
C ASP A 109 -9.51 4.70 -6.59
N ALA A 110 -8.99 5.33 -5.53
CA ALA A 110 -7.58 5.74 -5.42
C ALA A 110 -6.66 4.52 -5.39
N ILE A 111 -7.04 3.49 -4.63
CA ILE A 111 -6.29 2.25 -4.50
C ILE A 111 -6.30 1.47 -5.82
N ARG A 112 -7.45 1.40 -6.51
CA ARG A 112 -7.57 0.79 -7.83
C ARG A 112 -6.65 1.48 -8.85
N ASP A 113 -6.71 2.80 -8.94
CA ASP A 113 -5.83 3.59 -9.82
C ASP A 113 -4.34 3.39 -9.49
N MET A 114 -3.99 3.46 -8.20
CA MET A 114 -2.62 3.23 -7.74
C MET A 114 -2.11 1.83 -8.10
N THR A 115 -2.89 0.79 -7.80
CA THR A 115 -2.49 -0.60 -8.08
C THR A 115 -2.38 -0.87 -9.57
N GLU A 116 -3.21 -0.24 -10.40
CA GLU A 116 -3.10 -0.34 -11.85
C GLU A 116 -1.83 0.32 -12.36
N LYS A 117 -1.52 1.53 -11.90
CA LYS A 117 -0.24 2.19 -12.22
C LYS A 117 0.97 1.35 -11.79
N MET A 118 0.93 0.70 -10.63
CA MET A 118 1.97 -0.23 -10.20
C MET A 118 2.13 -1.40 -11.19
N ARG A 119 1.02 -2.02 -11.63
CA ARG A 119 1.06 -3.11 -12.61
C ARG A 119 1.64 -2.66 -13.94
N LEU A 120 1.25 -1.47 -14.42
CA LEU A 120 1.78 -0.87 -15.65
C LEU A 120 3.30 -0.59 -15.55
N SER A 121 3.82 -0.33 -14.35
CA SER A 121 5.26 -0.24 -14.07
C SER A 121 5.96 -1.59 -13.90
N GLY A 122 5.30 -2.71 -14.21
CA GLY A 122 5.88 -4.06 -14.13
C GLY A 122 5.87 -4.70 -12.74
N VAL A 123 5.19 -4.08 -11.77
CA VAL A 123 5.12 -4.59 -10.39
C VAL A 123 4.05 -5.67 -10.29
N LYS A 124 4.37 -6.78 -9.58
CA LYS A 124 3.39 -7.81 -9.26
C LYS A 124 2.50 -7.34 -8.12
N VAL A 125 1.25 -7.01 -8.43
CA VAL A 125 0.28 -6.51 -7.44
C VAL A 125 -0.99 -7.34 -7.43
N ILE A 126 -1.30 -7.89 -6.26
CA ILE A 126 -2.63 -8.45 -5.94
C ILE A 126 -3.44 -7.32 -5.28
N LEU A 127 -4.63 -7.04 -5.83
CA LEU A 127 -5.63 -6.23 -5.16
C LEU A 127 -6.78 -7.17 -4.74
N ASP A 128 -7.01 -7.27 -3.44
CA ASP A 128 -7.99 -8.14 -2.82
C ASP A 128 -9.11 -7.31 -2.21
N GLU A 129 -10.17 -7.13 -3.00
CA GLU A 129 -11.31 -6.29 -2.64
C GLU A 129 -12.34 -7.07 -1.83
N GLY A 130 -12.70 -6.51 -0.67
CA GLY A 130 -13.77 -7.03 0.17
C GLY A 130 -15.10 -6.36 -0.16
N GLU A 131 -16.01 -7.08 -0.80
CA GLU A 131 -17.32 -6.55 -1.19
C GLU A 131 -18.15 -6.11 0.02
N GLY A 132 -18.62 -4.86 0.02
CA GLY A 132 -19.40 -4.25 1.11
C GLY A 132 -18.62 -4.05 2.40
N LEU A 133 -17.28 -4.12 2.36
CA LEU A 133 -16.43 -3.98 3.54
C LEU A 133 -15.86 -2.57 3.65
N MET A 134 -15.64 -2.14 4.90
CA MET A 134 -15.14 -0.81 5.25
C MET A 134 -13.61 -0.70 5.18
N HIS A 135 -13.09 0.50 5.43
CA HIS A 135 -11.66 0.74 5.55
C HIS A 135 -11.00 -0.22 6.54
N ILE A 136 -9.81 -0.73 6.19
CA ILE A 136 -8.97 -1.66 6.98
C ILE A 136 -9.70 -2.94 7.45
N TYR A 137 -10.76 -3.39 6.76
CA TYR A 137 -11.55 -4.56 7.17
C TYR A 137 -10.70 -5.80 7.47
N ALA A 138 -9.60 -5.98 6.73
CA ALA A 138 -8.70 -7.13 6.83
C ALA A 138 -8.02 -7.26 8.20
N LEU A 139 -8.03 -6.22 9.05
CA LEU A 139 -7.48 -6.29 10.40
C LEU A 139 -8.49 -6.76 11.47
N PHE A 140 -9.80 -6.69 11.18
CA PHE A 140 -10.88 -7.08 12.12
C PHE A 140 -11.18 -8.59 12.16
N HIS A 141 -10.14 -9.42 12.16
CA HIS A 141 -10.23 -10.88 12.07
C HIS A 141 -10.94 -11.54 13.27
N LEU A 142 -11.06 -10.86 14.41
CA LEU A 142 -11.86 -11.35 15.53
C LEU A 142 -13.36 -11.29 15.23
N TRP A 143 -13.80 -10.27 14.51
CA TRP A 143 -15.23 -9.94 14.34
C TRP A 143 -15.76 -10.24 12.93
N SER A 144 -14.90 -10.39 11.93
CA SER A 144 -15.31 -10.63 10.54
C SER A 144 -14.75 -11.96 10.00
N PRO A 145 -15.61 -12.90 9.58
CA PRO A 145 -15.19 -14.09 8.82
C PRO A 145 -14.45 -13.74 7.54
N GLN A 146 -14.88 -12.70 6.83
CA GLN A 146 -14.23 -12.20 5.61
C GLN A 146 -12.80 -11.74 5.92
N SER A 147 -12.61 -11.02 7.03
CA SER A 147 -11.29 -10.62 7.50
C SER A 147 -10.38 -11.82 7.80
N ARG A 148 -10.90 -12.87 8.46
CA ARG A 148 -10.15 -14.13 8.66
C ARG A 148 -9.75 -14.80 7.36
N TYR A 149 -10.65 -14.85 6.39
CA TYR A 149 -10.38 -15.41 5.07
C TYR A 149 -9.30 -14.62 4.32
N THR A 150 -9.38 -13.29 4.34
CA THR A 150 -8.37 -12.42 3.76
C THR A 150 -7.01 -12.57 4.44
N GLN A 151 -6.97 -12.67 5.78
CA GLN A 151 -5.73 -12.93 6.52
C GLN A 151 -5.10 -14.28 6.18
N GLU A 152 -5.90 -15.31 5.93
CA GLU A 152 -5.40 -16.60 5.48
C GLU A 152 -4.78 -16.52 4.07
N LYS A 153 -5.39 -15.78 3.13
CA LYS A 153 -4.79 -15.52 1.81
C LYS A 153 -3.46 -14.76 1.93
N ILE A 154 -3.42 -13.73 2.79
CA ILE A 154 -2.18 -12.98 3.07
C ILE A 154 -1.10 -13.89 3.65
N ARG A 155 -1.45 -14.77 4.59
CA ARG A 155 -0.53 -15.75 5.18
C ARG A 155 0.08 -16.65 4.10
N GLN A 156 -0.75 -17.19 3.21
CA GLN A 156 -0.31 -18.05 2.11
C GLN A 156 0.64 -17.30 1.16
N TRP A 157 0.23 -16.12 0.71
CA TRP A 157 1.05 -15.27 -0.16
C TRP A 157 2.39 -14.90 0.50
N THR A 158 2.37 -14.56 1.78
CA THR A 158 3.58 -14.23 2.56
C THR A 158 4.55 -15.41 2.61
N GLN A 159 4.04 -16.63 2.83
CA GLN A 159 4.86 -17.84 2.83
C GLN A 159 5.48 -18.12 1.46
N GLU A 160 4.76 -17.86 0.38
CA GLU A 160 5.27 -18.00 -0.99
C GLU A 160 6.40 -17.00 -1.27
N GLN A 161 6.21 -15.72 -0.94
CA GLN A 161 7.26 -14.70 -1.13
C GLN A 161 8.54 -15.04 -0.35
N LEU A 162 8.41 -15.53 0.89
CA LEU A 162 9.56 -15.96 1.68
C LEU A 162 10.28 -17.16 1.07
N LYS A 163 9.56 -18.15 0.53
CA LYS A 163 10.16 -19.30 -0.17
C LYS A 163 10.94 -18.86 -1.41
N ILE A 164 10.38 -17.95 -2.21
CA ILE A 164 11.03 -17.37 -3.39
C ILE A 164 12.33 -16.65 -2.99
N GLY A 165 12.30 -15.88 -1.90
CA GLY A 165 13.49 -15.20 -1.36
C GLY A 165 14.61 -16.14 -0.89
N LEU A 166 14.28 -17.28 -0.29
CA LEU A 166 15.27 -18.27 0.14
C LEU A 166 15.91 -19.01 -1.06
N GLN A 167 15.13 -19.26 -2.11
CA GLN A 167 15.65 -19.89 -3.33
C GLN A 167 16.59 -18.95 -4.10
N SER A 168 16.29 -17.65 -4.14
CA SER A 168 17.15 -16.67 -4.83
C SER A 168 18.50 -16.47 -4.12
N THR A 169 18.50 -16.42 -2.78
CA THR A 169 19.72 -16.29 -1.96
C THR A 169 20.61 -17.52 -2.03
N SER A 170 20.03 -18.74 -1.97
CA SER A 170 20.79 -19.98 -2.11
C SER A 170 21.43 -20.12 -3.50
N LYS A 171 20.76 -19.71 -4.58
CA LYS A 171 21.31 -19.69 -5.94
C LYS A 171 22.47 -18.68 -6.07
N MET A 172 22.34 -17.48 -5.50
CA MET A 172 23.44 -16.51 -5.46
C MET A 172 24.68 -17.02 -4.72
N ASN A 173 24.50 -17.68 -3.57
CA ASN A 173 25.61 -18.21 -2.79
C ASN A 173 26.35 -19.35 -3.51
N ARG A 174 25.63 -20.23 -4.23
CA ARG A 174 26.24 -21.27 -5.09
C ARG A 174 27.05 -20.68 -6.25
N ASN A 175 26.54 -19.63 -6.89
CA ASN A 175 27.25 -18.99 -7.99
C ASN A 175 28.52 -18.26 -7.52
N ARG A 176 28.50 -17.65 -6.32
CA ARG A 176 29.69 -17.02 -5.73
C ARG A 176 30.77 -18.05 -5.36
N THR A 177 30.39 -19.18 -4.77
CA THR A 177 31.36 -20.25 -4.41
C THR A 177 32.05 -20.84 -5.63
N ASN A 178 31.33 -20.98 -6.75
CA ASN A 178 31.92 -21.46 -8.01
C ASN A 178 32.84 -20.43 -8.69
N GLN A 179 32.68 -19.12 -8.45
CA GLN A 179 33.56 -18.09 -8.99
C GLN A 179 34.86 -17.89 -8.19
N THR A 180 34.87 -18.23 -6.90
CA THR A 180 36.07 -18.17 -6.05
C THR A 180 36.99 -19.39 -6.16
N CYS A 181 36.63 -20.38 -6.99
CA CYS A 181 37.36 -21.64 -7.14
C CYS A 181 38.18 -21.72 -8.44
N LEU A 182 38.45 -20.57 -9.08
CA LEU A 182 39.34 -20.40 -10.24
C LEU A 182 40.40 -19.36 -9.90
#